data_AF-A0AAU0R9W3-F1
#
_entry.id   AF-A0AAU0R9W3-F1
#
_cell.length_a   1.000
_cell.length_b   1.000
_cell.length_c   1.000
_cell.angle_alpha   90.00
_cell.angle_beta   90.00
_cell.angle_gamma   90.00
#
_symmetry.space_group_name_H-M   'P 1'
#
loop_
_entity.id
_entity.type
_entity.pdbx_description
1 polymer ?
#
loop_
_entity_poly.entity_id
_entity_poly.type
_entity_poly.pdbx_seq_one_letter_code
_entity_poly.pdbx_strand_id
1 'polypeptide(L)'
;MLKKLLILAVVSGILAAVACLVYQKVYTESLGDGFMNIVSLQKIFAACIGANIVAAIGYFLLSKVLKGHTEAVFNILFAVITIATIVYPIGYKLPLDVEMPELFPGLAIPMHFFPVLGWMTLKPLFAKNI
;
A
#
# COMPACT_ATOMS: atom_id res chain seq x y z
N MET A 1 13.63 -17.99 3.97
CA MET A 1 13.35 -16.89 3.03
C MET A 1 11.94 -16.35 3.21
N LEU A 2 10.89 -17.11 2.87
CA LEU A 2 9.49 -16.66 2.98
C LEU A 2 9.11 -16.12 4.37
N LYS A 3 9.47 -16.82 5.46
CA LYS A 3 9.21 -16.34 6.83
C LYS A 3 9.73 -14.91 7.08
N LYS A 4 10.95 -14.59 6.62
CA LYS A 4 11.54 -13.25 6.77
C LYS A 4 10.79 -12.22 5.92
N LEU A 5 10.39 -12.59 4.70
CA LEU A 5 9.58 -11.74 3.82
C LEU A 5 8.18 -11.48 4.40
N LEU A 6 7.54 -12.46 5.04
CA LEU A 6 6.25 -12.28 5.70
C LEU A 6 6.34 -11.38 6.93
N ILE A 7 7.42 -11.48 7.71
CA ILE A 7 7.66 -10.53 8.82
C ILE A 7 7.85 -9.13 8.26
N LEU A 8 8.68 -8.96 7.22
CA LEU A 8 8.84 -7.68 6.53
C LEU A 8 7.49 -7.15 6.01
N ALA A 9 6.66 -8.01 5.43
CA ALA A 9 5.35 -7.63 4.92
C ALA A 9 4.42 -7.07 6.01
N VAL A 10 4.33 -7.76 7.16
CA VAL A 10 3.48 -7.32 8.27
C VAL A 10 3.99 -6.00 8.85
N VAL A 11 5.30 -5.87 9.10
CA VAL A 11 5.87 -4.65 9.66
C VAL A 11 5.73 -3.47 8.68
N SER A 12 5.99 -3.69 7.39
CA SER A 12 5.81 -2.68 6.34
C SER A 12 4.34 -2.30 6.16
N GLY A 13 3.43 -3.28 6.25
CA GLY A 13 1.99 -3.06 6.18
C GLY A 13 1.46 -2.24 7.34
N ILE A 14 1.94 -2.51 8.56
CA ILE A 14 1.59 -1.72 9.75
C ILE A 14 2.14 -0.29 9.61
N LEU A 15 3.40 -0.13 9.19
CA LEU A 15 3.99 1.19 8.95
C LEU A 15 3.18 1.99 7.91
N ALA A 16 2.82 1.35 6.80
CA ALA A 16 1.99 1.96 5.75
C ALA A 16 0.58 2.32 6.26
N ALA A 17 -0.05 1.45 7.05
CA ALA A 17 -1.35 1.72 7.64
C ALA A 17 -1.32 2.92 8.60
N VAL A 18 -0.26 3.04 9.42
CA VAL A 18 -0.08 4.21 10.28
C VAL A 18 0.12 5.48 9.45
N ALA A 19 0.91 5.42 8.38
CA ALA A 19 1.08 6.56 7.46
C ALA A 19 -0.25 6.97 6.79
N CYS A 20 -1.05 6.00 6.33
CA CYS A 20 -2.42 6.19 5.84
C CYS A 20 -3.30 6.95 6.85
N LEU A 21 -3.28 6.53 8.13
CA LEU A 21 -4.09 7.15 9.17
C LEU A 21 -3.66 8.58 9.49
N VAL A 22 -2.35 8.83 9.56
CA VAL A 22 -1.81 10.19 9.76
C VAL A 22 -2.21 11.07 8.59
N TYR A 23 -2.09 10.56 7.35
CA TYR A 23 -2.49 11.28 6.16
C TYR A 23 -3.99 11.59 6.15
N GLN A 24 -4.84 10.59 6.39
CA GLN A 24 -6.29 10.77 6.45
C GLN A 24 -6.71 11.78 7.53
N LYS A 25 -6.05 11.78 8.69
CA LYS A 25 -6.30 12.76 9.75
C LYS A 25 -6.01 14.19 9.25
N VAL A 26 -4.81 14.43 8.74
CA VAL A 26 -4.42 15.78 8.24
C VAL A 26 -5.32 16.21 7.08
N TYR A 27 -5.69 15.28 6.20
CA TYR A 27 -6.60 15.52 5.08
C TYR A 27 -7.98 15.97 5.58
N THR A 28 -8.55 15.24 6.54
CA THR A 28 -9.84 15.55 7.16
C THR A 28 -9.81 16.92 7.85
N GLU A 29 -8.76 17.20 8.61
CA GLU A 29 -8.59 18.48 9.32
C GLU A 29 -8.46 19.67 8.37
N SER A 30 -7.92 19.45 7.16
CA SER A 30 -7.69 20.51 6.18
C SER A 30 -8.88 20.74 5.24
N LEU A 31 -9.63 19.69 4.91
CA LEU A 31 -10.63 19.72 3.83
C LEU A 31 -12.05 19.37 4.30
N GLY A 32 -12.23 18.97 5.55
CA GLY A 32 -13.55 18.72 6.15
C GLY A 32 -14.14 17.34 5.87
N ASP A 33 -13.63 16.59 4.88
CA ASP A 33 -14.05 15.21 4.59
C ASP A 33 -12.86 14.22 4.65
N GLY A 34 -13.04 13.15 5.42
CA GLY A 34 -12.07 12.08 5.62
C GLY A 34 -12.49 10.73 5.03
N PHE A 35 -13.70 10.64 4.46
CA PHE A 35 -14.25 9.43 3.88
C PHE A 35 -14.20 8.20 4.82
N MET A 36 -14.32 8.40 6.15
CA MET A 36 -14.10 7.35 7.17
C MET A 36 -15.02 6.12 7.01
N ASN A 37 -16.22 6.32 6.44
CA ASN A 37 -17.17 5.24 6.15
C ASN A 37 -16.73 4.41 4.92
N ILE A 38 -15.99 5.01 4.00
CA ILE A 38 -15.50 4.38 2.77
C ILE A 38 -14.10 3.78 3.00
N VAL A 39 -13.20 4.56 3.58
CA VAL A 39 -11.81 4.22 3.91
C VAL A 39 -11.67 4.11 5.43
N SER A 40 -12.28 3.06 5.99
CA SER A 40 -12.28 2.83 7.43
C SER A 40 -10.92 2.30 7.92
N LEU A 41 -10.69 2.42 9.23
CA LEU A 41 -9.51 1.87 9.91
C LEU A 41 -9.23 0.41 9.51
N GLN A 42 -10.25 -0.44 9.54
CA GLN A 42 -10.11 -1.86 9.23
C GLN A 42 -9.71 -2.07 7.76
N LYS A 43 -10.31 -1.30 6.83
CA LYS A 43 -9.98 -1.37 5.40
C LYS A 43 -8.56 -0.90 5.12
N ILE A 44 -8.10 0.16 5.79
CA ILE A 44 -6.72 0.66 5.69
C ILE A 44 -5.73 -0.43 6.09
N PHE A 45 -5.91 -1.02 7.29
CA PHE A 45 -5.01 -2.07 7.77
C PHE A 45 -5.05 -3.31 6.89
N ALA A 46 -6.24 -3.77 6.50
CA ALA A 46 -6.41 -4.92 5.63
C ALA A 46 -5.74 -4.71 4.27
N ALA A 47 -5.91 -3.54 3.66
CA ALA A 47 -5.30 -3.22 2.37
C ALA A 47 -3.77 -3.12 2.47
N CYS A 48 -3.23 -2.41 3.46
CA CYS A 48 -1.79 -2.21 3.60
C CYS A 48 -1.04 -3.51 3.94
N ILE A 49 -1.57 -4.29 4.89
CA ILE A 49 -0.98 -5.59 5.25
C ILE A 49 -1.18 -6.59 4.10
N GLY A 50 -2.38 -6.65 3.52
CA GLY A 50 -2.70 -7.53 2.41
C GLY A 50 -1.79 -7.28 1.19
N ALA A 51 -1.64 -6.03 0.78
CA ALA A 51 -0.75 -5.65 -0.32
C ALA A 51 0.69 -6.10 -0.08
N ASN A 52 1.22 -5.87 1.12
CA ASN A 52 2.58 -6.27 1.45
C ASN A 52 2.76 -7.79 1.62
N ILE A 53 1.72 -8.53 2.04
CA ILE A 53 1.75 -10.00 2.03
C ILE A 53 1.80 -10.53 0.60
N VAL A 54 0.97 -9.99 -0.30
CA VAL A 54 1.01 -10.31 -1.74
C VAL A 54 2.39 -10.00 -2.30
N ALA A 55 2.97 -8.85 -1.92
CA ALA A 55 4.33 -8.47 -2.30
C ALA A 55 5.38 -9.48 -1.81
N ALA A 56 5.30 -9.93 -0.56
CA ALA A 56 6.21 -10.96 -0.03
C ALA A 56 6.11 -12.30 -0.76
N ILE A 57 4.89 -12.73 -1.09
CA ILE A 57 4.65 -13.95 -1.86
C ILE A 57 5.20 -13.78 -3.29
N GLY A 58 4.90 -12.66 -3.94
CA GLY A 58 5.39 -12.32 -5.28
C GLY A 58 6.92 -12.30 -5.34
N TYR A 59 7.57 -11.62 -4.39
CA TYR A 59 9.03 -11.61 -4.27
C TYR A 59 9.58 -13.03 -4.11
N PHE A 60 8.99 -13.82 -3.20
CA PHE A 60 9.43 -15.18 -2.96
C PHE A 60 9.34 -16.04 -4.23
N LEU A 61 8.23 -15.98 -4.97
CA LEU A 61 8.06 -16.74 -6.21
C LEU A 61 9.04 -16.28 -7.29
N LEU A 62 9.20 -14.97 -7.49
CA LEU A 62 10.17 -14.41 -8.44
C LEU A 62 11.60 -14.86 -8.10
N SER A 63 11.95 -14.91 -6.81
CA SER A 63 13.27 -15.36 -6.37
C SER A 63 13.59 -16.81 -6.72
N LYS A 64 12.56 -17.65 -6.91
CA LYS A 64 12.74 -19.04 -7.35
C LYS A 64 13.05 -19.16 -8.84
N VAL A 65 12.61 -18.20 -9.64
CA VAL A 65 12.72 -18.22 -11.11
C VAL A 65 13.86 -17.34 -11.60
N LEU A 66 13.91 -16.08 -11.14
CA LEU A 66 14.78 -15.03 -11.69
C LEU A 66 16.14 -14.90 -10.99
N LYS A 67 16.32 -15.55 -9.83
CA LYS A 67 17.58 -15.59 -9.07
C LYS A 67 18.18 -14.18 -8.90
N GLY A 68 19.30 -13.88 -9.57
CA GLY A 68 20.03 -12.61 -9.43
C GLY A 68 19.28 -11.36 -9.91
N HIS A 69 18.21 -11.51 -10.71
CA HIS A 69 17.42 -10.38 -11.22
C HIS A 69 16.16 -10.09 -10.41
N THR A 70 15.92 -10.83 -9.32
CA THR A 70 14.67 -10.76 -8.55
C THR A 70 14.36 -9.35 -8.06
N GLU A 71 15.34 -8.67 -7.45
CA GLU A 71 15.14 -7.35 -6.87
C GLU A 71 14.69 -6.33 -7.92
N ALA A 72 15.40 -6.27 -9.05
CA ALA A 72 15.11 -5.33 -10.12
C ALA A 72 13.71 -5.57 -10.72
N VAL A 73 13.40 -6.83 -11.05
CA VAL A 73 12.10 -7.18 -11.66
C VAL A 73 10.96 -6.98 -10.66
N PHE A 74 11.15 -7.37 -9.40
CA PHE A 74 10.14 -7.16 -8.36
C PHE A 74 9.84 -5.68 -8.15
N ASN A 75 10.87 -4.82 -8.05
CA ASN A 75 10.65 -3.39 -7.82
C ASN A 75 9.94 -2.72 -9.02
N ILE A 76 10.26 -3.13 -10.25
CA ILE A 76 9.54 -2.68 -11.44
C ILE A 76 8.06 -3.10 -11.37
N LEU A 77 7.80 -4.39 -11.09
CA LEU A 77 6.44 -4.91 -10.99
C LEU A 77 5.65 -4.24 -9.86
N PHE A 78 6.26 -4.04 -8.69
CA PHE A 78 5.59 -3.40 -7.55
C PHE A 78 5.25 -1.94 -7.87
N ALA A 79 6.17 -1.19 -8.49
CA ALA A 79 5.89 0.17 -8.93
C ALA A 79 4.74 0.23 -9.96
N VAL A 80 4.77 -0.65 -10.98
CA VAL A 80 3.73 -0.72 -12.01
C VAL A 80 2.38 -1.10 -11.40
N ILE A 81 2.33 -2.09 -10.51
CA ILE A 81 1.10 -2.49 -9.82
C ILE A 81 0.59 -1.36 -8.92
N THR A 82 1.46 -0.69 -8.17
CA THR A 82 1.06 0.48 -7.36
C THR A 82 0.41 1.55 -8.24
N ILE A 83 1.04 1.93 -9.35
CA ILE A 83 0.46 2.90 -10.30
C ILE A 83 -0.87 2.37 -10.85
N ALA A 84 -0.96 1.11 -11.25
CA ALA A 84 -2.21 0.53 -11.75
C ALA A 84 -3.34 0.59 -10.70
N THR A 85 -3.01 0.41 -9.42
CA THR A 85 -4.01 0.46 -8.35
C THR A 85 -4.60 1.84 -8.13
N ILE A 86 -3.93 2.94 -8.52
CA ILE A 86 -4.48 4.30 -8.37
C ILE A 86 -5.61 4.59 -9.37
N VAL A 87 -5.77 3.75 -10.40
CA VAL A 87 -6.93 3.82 -11.31
C VAL A 87 -8.22 3.54 -10.55
N TYR A 88 -8.17 2.70 -9.52
CA TYR A 88 -9.33 2.35 -8.70
C TYR A 88 -9.97 3.56 -8.02
N PRO A 89 -9.27 4.39 -7.22
CA PRO A 89 -9.89 5.56 -6.60
C PRO A 89 -10.36 6.62 -7.60
N ILE A 90 -9.77 6.71 -8.80
CA ILE A 90 -10.23 7.61 -9.86
C ILE A 90 -11.59 7.17 -10.40
N GLY A 91 -11.80 5.86 -10.57
CA GLY A 91 -13.03 5.29 -11.12
C GLY A 91 -14.07 4.88 -10.07
N TYR A 92 -13.82 5.10 -8.77
CA TYR A 92 -14.68 4.62 -7.70
C TYR A 92 -15.99 5.40 -7.64
N LYS A 93 -17.12 4.69 -7.72
CA LYS A 93 -18.46 5.29 -7.59
C LYS A 93 -18.83 5.41 -6.12
N LEU A 94 -18.82 6.65 -5.63
CA LEU A 94 -19.21 6.96 -4.26
C LEU A 94 -20.73 6.94 -4.07
N PRO A 95 -21.19 6.71 -2.83
CA PRO A 95 -22.59 6.92 -2.45
C PRO A 95 -23.07 8.35 -2.79
N LEU A 96 -24.35 8.47 -3.14
CA LEU A 96 -24.95 9.75 -3.59
C LEU A 96 -25.07 10.81 -2.48
N ASP A 97 -24.91 10.41 -1.22
CA ASP A 97 -24.96 11.24 -0.02
C ASP A 97 -23.61 11.86 0.37
N VAL A 98 -22.53 11.55 -0.37
CA VAL A 98 -21.22 12.20 -0.18
C VAL A 98 -21.26 13.61 -0.77
N GLU A 99 -21.03 14.62 0.06
CA GLU A 99 -21.14 16.04 -0.35
C GLU A 99 -20.02 16.48 -1.30
N MET A 100 -18.78 15.99 -1.12
CA MET A 100 -17.60 16.40 -1.89
C MET A 100 -16.85 15.20 -2.50
N PRO A 101 -17.49 14.42 -3.39
CA PRO A 101 -16.92 13.17 -3.92
C PRO A 101 -15.61 13.37 -4.71
N GLU A 102 -15.40 14.55 -5.29
CA GLU A 102 -14.18 14.93 -6.01
C GLU A 102 -12.93 14.99 -5.13
N LEU A 103 -13.08 15.09 -3.80
CA LEU A 103 -11.96 15.05 -2.86
C LEU A 103 -11.46 13.62 -2.61
N PHE A 104 -12.21 12.59 -2.98
CA PHE A 104 -11.84 11.21 -2.66
C PHE A 104 -10.55 10.74 -3.34
N PRO A 105 -10.30 11.00 -4.64
CA PRO A 105 -9.03 10.64 -5.26
C PRO A 105 -7.84 11.32 -4.58
N GLY A 106 -8.02 12.56 -4.10
CA GLY A 106 -7.00 13.30 -3.36
C GLY A 106 -6.57 12.59 -2.08
N LEU A 107 -7.51 11.96 -1.37
CA LEU A 107 -7.21 11.13 -0.20
C LEU A 107 -6.65 9.76 -0.60
N ALA A 108 -7.33 9.04 -1.49
CA ALA A 108 -7.08 7.64 -1.71
C ALA A 108 -5.82 7.37 -2.54
N ILE A 109 -5.51 8.19 -3.55
CA ILE A 109 -4.34 7.97 -4.42
C ILE A 109 -3.03 7.93 -3.62
N PRO A 110 -2.71 8.90 -2.74
CA PRO A 110 -1.49 8.86 -1.93
C PRO A 110 -1.39 7.61 -1.04
N MET A 111 -2.51 7.14 -0.49
CA MET A 111 -2.55 5.97 0.39
C MET A 111 -2.07 4.68 -0.29
N HIS A 112 -2.25 4.56 -1.61
CA HIS A 112 -1.80 3.40 -2.38
C HIS A 112 -0.26 3.32 -2.52
N PHE A 113 0.47 4.42 -2.31
CA PHE A 113 1.93 4.42 -2.37
C PHE A 113 2.58 3.99 -1.05
N PHE A 114 1.90 4.12 0.09
CA PHE A 114 2.50 3.79 1.38
C PHE A 114 2.94 2.33 1.54
N PRO A 115 2.23 1.31 1.01
CA PRO A 115 2.70 -0.08 1.07
C PRO A 115 4.06 -0.29 0.40
N VAL A 116 4.24 0.22 -0.82
CA VAL A 116 5.51 0.08 -1.55
C VAL A 116 6.63 0.88 -0.88
N LEU A 117 6.35 2.09 -0.39
CA LEU A 117 7.31 2.89 0.36
C LEU A 117 7.74 2.20 1.65
N GLY A 118 6.79 1.64 2.41
CA GLY A 118 7.08 0.86 3.62
C GLY A 118 7.97 -0.34 3.33
N TRP A 119 7.65 -1.09 2.26
CA TRP A 119 8.45 -2.24 1.83
C TRP A 119 9.89 -1.82 1.48
N MET A 120 10.05 -0.83 0.59
CA MET A 120 11.37 -0.38 0.13
C MET A 120 12.22 0.18 1.28
N THR A 121 11.58 0.85 2.24
CA THR A 121 12.25 1.43 3.42
C THR A 121 12.75 0.35 4.38
N LEU A 122 11.95 -0.69 4.62
CA LEU A 122 12.26 -1.70 5.64
C LEU A 122 12.97 -2.94 5.08
N LYS A 123 12.91 -3.21 3.77
CA LYS A 123 13.59 -4.38 3.16
C LYS A 123 15.08 -4.45 3.54
N PRO A 124 15.87 -3.36 3.52
CA PRO A 124 17.28 -3.40 3.93
C PRO A 124 17.51 -3.84 5.39
N LEU A 125 16.52 -3.72 6.27
CA LEU A 125 16.63 -4.11 7.69
C LEU A 125 16.29 -5.59 7.92
N PHE A 126 15.32 -6.14 7.17
CA PHE A 126 14.80 -7.50 7.40
C PHE A 126 15.27 -8.53 6.36
N ALA A 127 15.67 -8.07 5.17
CA ALA A 127 15.90 -8.89 3.99
C ALA A 127 17.06 -8.39 3.12
N LYS A 128 18.09 -7.76 3.71
CA LYS A 128 19.28 -7.24 2.99
C LYS A 128 19.95 -8.26 2.08
N ASN A 129 20.03 -9.52 2.53
CA ASN A 129 20.76 -10.61 1.87
C ASN A 129 19.81 -11.61 1.18
N ILE A 130 18.57 -11.19 0.92
CA ILE A 130 17.50 -11.98 0.27
C ILE A 130 17.04 -11.20 -0.95
#